data_AF-A0AAV5QWR9-F1
#
_entry.id   AF-A0AAV5QWR9-F1
#
_cell.length_a   1.000
_cell.length_b   1.000
_cell.length_c   1.000
_cell.angle_alpha   90.00
_cell.angle_beta   90.00
_cell.angle_gamma   90.00
#
_symmetry.space_group_name_H-M   'P 1'
#
loop_
_entity.id
_entity.type
_entity.pdbx_description
1 polymer ?
#
loop_
_entity_poly.entity_id
_entity_poly.type
_entity_poly.pdbx_seq_one_letter_code
_entity_poly.pdbx_strand_id
1 'polypeptide(L)'
;MASTKFIILQLVGLLLAISIAVFQPTAVNISPLFSNESKCPVPEYVGTFDHNDTQFLLHDKSFRKFAAERLSRAIQIDTVVDEHMTDFSKFIDFHNYLRTEFPLVYQNAIVTKINNYGLVYEFKGTDSSLKPILMMAHQDTVPFGDLSEWEYHPLSGHFDDEIIYGRGSNDIKGLLVGLMGAMTEIYQKNPNHKLNRTVIFAFGYDEEISGDLGAKNIANYLFEKYGPDSIDHILDEGAPMCIGVNKNYYGFVVTAEKGYLDLAIEVNAPSGHSSNPTDKTSIGLLSEILSSYEKDKFKPIIPDENPMLNLFECVSEQSKLPFFYKLITKLSRANELAKNLLINKLANVSLFEYTIRTSQAIDVISGGTKYNALPYNATAVINHRIAVGDNEDTVLSKAVKHSKTVAIESNLGLLVNDKVLIEPTKNGVIKIRTLYYLPVAPITPIFDDIWNRLTGFMRNFYEREVFPGKFIDTPYIITPTTMQGNTDTRHYWKLSTHIYRSQPGITNLFEAHMHGTNEYVHIDSHLQVIAFYYNYILNIC
;
A
#
# COMPACT_ATOMS: atom_id res chain seq x y z
N MET A 1 0.29 -14.99 23.65
CA MET A 1 0.55 -14.02 24.74
C MET A 1 1.87 -14.25 25.53
N ALA A 2 2.97 -14.69 24.91
CA ALA A 2 4.28 -14.78 25.59
C ALA A 2 5.51 -14.46 24.71
N SER A 3 5.32 -14.00 23.46
CA SER A 3 6.43 -13.71 22.53
C SER A 3 6.81 -12.23 22.43
N THR A 4 5.98 -11.31 22.89
CA THR A 4 6.21 -9.85 22.77
C THR A 4 7.22 -9.31 23.78
N LYS A 5 7.47 -10.02 24.89
CA LYS A 5 8.43 -9.60 25.94
C LYS A 5 9.89 -9.97 25.62
N PHE A 6 10.15 -10.82 24.62
CA PHE A 6 11.51 -11.25 24.27
C PHE A 6 12.17 -10.45 23.13
N ILE A 7 11.40 -9.62 22.41
CA ILE A 7 11.90 -8.80 21.29
C ILE A 7 12.49 -7.46 21.79
N ILE A 8 12.12 -7.03 23.01
CA ILE A 8 12.51 -5.73 23.58
C ILE A 8 13.97 -5.72 24.12
N LEU A 9 14.58 -6.90 24.36
CA LEU A 9 15.95 -6.96 24.91
C LEU A 9 17.08 -6.98 23.86
N GLN A 10 16.80 -7.25 22.59
CA GLN A 10 17.86 -7.31 21.56
C GLN A 10 18.21 -5.95 20.92
N LEU A 11 17.42 -4.90 21.20
CA LEU A 11 17.73 -3.52 20.79
C LEU A 11 18.76 -2.84 21.71
N VAL A 12 19.08 -3.42 22.87
CA VAL A 12 20.05 -2.86 23.84
C VAL A 12 21.42 -3.60 23.79
N GLY A 13 21.46 -4.83 23.28
CA GLY A 13 22.67 -5.66 23.29
C GLY A 13 23.72 -5.39 22.20
N LEU A 14 23.36 -4.68 21.11
CA LEU A 14 24.27 -4.43 19.98
C LEU A 14 24.79 -2.99 19.87
N LEU A 15 24.48 -2.14 20.86
CA LEU A 15 24.86 -0.73 20.91
C LEU A 15 26.12 -0.45 21.76
N LEU A 16 26.83 -1.49 22.22
CA LEU A 16 27.98 -1.35 23.12
C LEU A 16 29.27 -2.08 22.72
N ALA A 17 29.36 -2.64 21.50
CA ALA A 17 30.61 -3.25 21.02
C ALA A 17 30.86 -2.89 19.55
N ILE A 18 31.65 -1.83 19.35
CA ILE A 18 32.76 -1.67 18.39
C ILE A 18 33.13 -0.18 18.48
N SER A 19 33.81 0.14 19.58
CA SER A 19 34.66 1.30 19.67
C SER A 19 36.01 0.95 19.05
N ILE A 20 36.50 1.84 18.18
CA ILE A 20 37.88 1.93 17.68
C ILE A 20 38.25 0.91 16.59
N ALA A 21 38.25 1.35 15.32
CA ALA A 21 39.47 1.44 14.51
C ALA A 21 39.20 1.93 13.08
N VAL A 22 40.10 2.80 12.61
CA VAL A 22 40.37 3.22 11.22
C VAL A 22 39.42 4.24 10.57
N PHE A 23 39.70 5.52 10.82
CA PHE A 23 39.74 6.52 9.75
C PHE A 23 40.93 7.44 10.00
N GLN A 24 41.98 7.30 9.19
CA GLN A 24 42.97 8.37 9.04
C GLN A 24 42.30 9.55 8.32
N PRO A 25 42.52 10.80 8.76
CA PRO A 25 41.89 11.96 8.17
C PRO A 25 42.67 12.36 6.92
N THR A 26 42.34 11.79 5.75
CA THR A 26 42.50 12.56 4.52
C THR A 26 41.43 13.63 4.55
N ALA A 27 41.84 14.89 4.66
CA ALA A 27 40.95 16.05 4.70
C ALA A 27 40.11 16.12 3.41
N VAL A 28 38.97 15.43 3.42
CA VAL A 28 37.88 15.70 2.49
C VAL A 28 37.31 17.05 2.92
N ASN A 29 37.40 18.05 2.06
CA ASN A 29 36.83 19.36 2.30
C ASN A 29 35.30 19.20 2.31
N ILE A 30 34.72 19.02 3.49
CA ILE A 30 33.29 18.71 3.72
C ILE A 30 32.41 19.95 3.54
N SER A 31 33.02 21.12 3.35
CA SER A 31 32.35 22.43 3.28
C SER A 31 31.24 22.57 2.22
N PRO A 32 31.27 21.91 1.04
CA PRO A 32 30.16 21.99 0.08
C PRO A 32 29.03 20.97 0.33
N LEU A 33 29.17 20.07 1.33
CA LEU A 33 28.15 19.06 1.67
C LEU A 33 27.08 19.57 2.64
N PHE A 34 27.21 20.81 3.12
CA PHE A 34 26.29 21.42 4.07
C PHE A 34 25.43 22.47 3.38
N SER A 35 24.45 22.03 2.57
CA SER A 35 23.27 22.88 2.40
C SER A 35 22.57 22.96 3.77
N ASN A 36 22.20 24.18 4.17
CA ASN A 36 21.38 24.45 5.35
C ASN A 36 19.88 24.27 5.08
N GLU A 37 19.49 24.01 3.83
CA GLU A 37 18.10 23.75 3.49
C GLU A 37 17.67 22.38 4.01
N SER A 38 16.57 22.37 4.75
CA SER A 38 15.95 21.15 5.29
C SER A 38 15.53 20.22 4.14
N LYS A 39 15.83 18.93 4.29
CA LYS A 39 15.36 17.88 3.37
C LYS A 39 13.95 17.39 3.70
N CYS A 40 13.42 17.82 4.83
CA CYS A 40 12.04 17.58 5.25
C CYS A 40 11.44 18.81 5.94
N PRO A 41 11.08 19.85 5.15
CA PRO A 41 10.46 21.04 5.70
C PRO A 41 9.18 20.68 6.47
N VAL A 42 9.03 21.27 7.65
CA VAL A 42 7.81 21.10 8.45
C VAL A 42 6.68 21.88 7.78
N PRO A 43 5.55 21.25 7.42
CA PRO A 43 4.49 21.93 6.70
C PRO A 43 3.84 23.00 7.57
N GLU A 44 3.51 24.15 6.97
CA GLU A 44 2.72 25.19 7.65
C GLU A 44 1.30 24.69 7.93
N TYR A 45 0.66 25.25 8.96
CA TYR A 45 -0.71 24.87 9.28
C TYR A 45 -1.69 25.34 8.20
N VAL A 46 -2.49 24.43 7.68
CA VAL A 46 -3.71 24.75 6.93
C VAL A 46 -4.88 24.62 7.90
N GLY A 47 -5.66 25.69 8.07
CA GLY A 47 -6.64 25.81 9.14
C GLY A 47 -7.78 24.79 9.11
N THR A 48 -8.55 24.76 10.20
CA THR A 48 -9.80 24.00 10.31
C THR A 48 -10.94 24.87 9.77
N PHE A 49 -11.87 24.30 9.01
CA PHE A 49 -13.00 25.06 8.48
C PHE A 49 -13.96 25.46 9.60
N ASP A 50 -14.38 24.47 10.41
CA ASP A 50 -15.20 24.70 11.59
C ASP A 50 -14.71 23.84 12.76
N HIS A 51 -14.09 24.48 13.75
CA HIS A 51 -13.59 23.81 14.94
C HIS A 51 -14.71 23.13 15.75
N ASN A 52 -15.85 23.79 15.94
CA ASN A 52 -16.92 23.26 16.79
C ASN A 52 -17.55 22.01 16.16
N ASP A 53 -17.79 22.03 14.86
CA ASP A 53 -18.28 20.86 14.13
C ASP A 53 -17.25 19.73 14.16
N THR A 54 -15.96 20.04 14.01
CA THR A 54 -14.88 19.04 14.10
C THR A 54 -14.90 18.34 15.45
N GLN A 55 -14.95 19.11 16.54
CA GLN A 55 -14.98 18.58 17.89
C GLN A 55 -16.26 17.78 18.17
N PHE A 56 -17.40 18.20 17.61
CA PHE A 56 -18.64 17.41 17.65
C PHE A 56 -18.45 16.04 16.97
N LEU A 57 -17.91 16.01 15.74
CA LEU A 57 -17.71 14.76 15.00
C LEU A 57 -16.71 13.81 15.68
N LEU A 58 -15.69 14.36 16.37
CA LEU A 58 -14.67 13.57 17.06
C LEU A 58 -15.12 13.03 18.42
N HIS A 59 -16.00 13.76 19.14
CA HIS A 59 -16.20 13.52 20.58
C HIS A 59 -17.65 13.41 21.03
N ASP A 60 -18.64 13.80 20.22
CA ASP A 60 -20.03 13.66 20.63
C ASP A 60 -20.42 12.19 20.76
N LYS A 61 -20.99 11.82 21.91
CA LYS A 61 -21.33 10.43 22.25
C LYS A 61 -22.46 9.88 21.38
N SER A 62 -23.42 10.74 21.03
CA SER A 62 -24.57 10.33 20.21
C SER A 62 -24.12 10.10 18.78
N PHE A 63 -23.30 11.02 18.25
CA PHE A 63 -22.69 10.88 16.94
C PHE A 63 -21.76 9.67 16.86
N ARG A 64 -20.93 9.43 17.88
CA ARG A 64 -20.08 8.22 17.99
C ARG A 64 -20.90 6.95 17.79
N LYS A 65 -21.97 6.79 18.57
CA LYS A 65 -22.84 5.60 18.49
C LYS A 65 -23.51 5.50 17.12
N PHE A 66 -24.00 6.61 16.60
CA PHE A 66 -24.62 6.66 15.28
C PHE A 66 -23.66 6.27 14.16
N ALA A 67 -22.43 6.80 14.16
CA ALA A 67 -21.39 6.46 13.18
C ALA A 67 -20.98 4.98 13.29
N ALA A 68 -20.85 4.46 14.52
CA ALA A 68 -20.56 3.04 14.74
C ALA A 68 -21.68 2.12 14.22
N GLU A 69 -22.94 2.44 14.53
CA GLU A 69 -24.11 1.68 14.04
C GLU A 69 -24.21 1.73 12.51
N ARG A 70 -23.90 2.87 11.90
CA ARG A 70 -23.85 3.03 10.45
C ARG A 70 -22.78 2.11 9.84
N LEU A 71 -21.53 2.18 10.30
CA LEU A 71 -20.48 1.29 9.78
C LEU A 71 -20.79 -0.19 10.05
N SER A 72 -21.32 -0.53 11.23
CA SER A 72 -21.77 -1.87 11.59
C SER A 72 -22.77 -2.43 10.58
N ARG A 73 -23.80 -1.66 10.18
CA ARG A 73 -24.77 -2.08 9.16
C ARG A 73 -24.15 -2.27 7.79
N ALA A 74 -23.14 -1.48 7.42
CA ALA A 74 -22.41 -1.67 6.16
C ALA A 74 -21.62 -2.99 6.15
N ILE A 75 -20.99 -3.34 7.28
CA ILE A 75 -20.23 -4.59 7.46
C ILE A 75 -21.15 -5.82 7.36
N GLN A 76 -22.41 -5.71 7.82
CA GLN A 76 -23.39 -6.81 7.78
C GLN A 76 -23.79 -7.25 6.37
N ILE A 77 -23.47 -6.48 5.35
CA ILE A 77 -23.81 -6.77 3.95
C ILE A 77 -22.65 -7.50 3.29
N ASP A 78 -22.89 -8.70 2.77
CA ASP A 78 -21.85 -9.47 2.07
C ASP A 78 -21.46 -8.80 0.75
N THR A 79 -20.18 -8.42 0.64
CA THR A 79 -19.54 -7.94 -0.59
C THR A 79 -18.26 -8.71 -0.89
N VAL A 80 -18.14 -9.94 -0.40
CA VAL A 80 -16.96 -10.79 -0.64
C VAL A 80 -16.77 -11.07 -2.12
N VAL A 81 -15.53 -10.95 -2.57
CA VAL A 81 -15.09 -11.32 -3.93
C VAL A 81 -13.94 -12.34 -3.85
N ASP A 82 -13.89 -13.27 -4.80
CA ASP A 82 -12.79 -14.21 -5.01
C ASP A 82 -12.43 -14.34 -6.50
N GLU A 83 -11.28 -14.95 -6.80
CA GLU A 83 -10.73 -15.08 -8.16
C GLU A 83 -11.59 -15.91 -9.14
N HIS A 84 -12.64 -16.58 -8.67
CA HIS A 84 -13.53 -17.41 -9.48
C HIS A 84 -14.92 -16.80 -9.67
N MET A 85 -15.20 -15.67 -9.00
CA MET A 85 -16.50 -15.03 -9.08
C MET A 85 -16.76 -14.40 -10.45
N THR A 86 -17.97 -14.66 -10.95
CA THR A 86 -18.51 -14.03 -12.18
C THR A 86 -19.81 -13.28 -11.94
N ASP A 87 -20.44 -13.47 -10.77
CA ASP A 87 -21.67 -12.79 -10.37
C ASP A 87 -21.40 -11.81 -9.22
N PHE A 88 -21.68 -10.54 -9.50
CA PHE A 88 -21.53 -9.42 -8.58
C PHE A 88 -22.88 -8.87 -8.10
N SER A 89 -23.97 -9.64 -8.26
CA SER A 89 -25.33 -9.22 -7.88
C SER A 89 -25.47 -8.86 -6.40
N LYS A 90 -24.63 -9.43 -5.51
CA LYS A 90 -24.60 -9.11 -4.08
C LYS A 90 -24.37 -7.61 -3.78
N PHE A 91 -23.67 -6.89 -4.66
CA PHE A 91 -23.45 -5.45 -4.51
C PHE A 91 -24.74 -4.63 -4.62
N ILE A 92 -25.83 -5.20 -5.17
CA ILE A 92 -27.14 -4.53 -5.21
C ILE A 92 -27.63 -4.20 -3.80
N ASP A 93 -27.46 -5.11 -2.84
CA ASP A 93 -27.88 -4.88 -1.45
C ASP A 93 -27.04 -3.79 -0.80
N PHE A 94 -25.73 -3.78 -1.07
CA PHE A 94 -24.85 -2.72 -0.60
C PHE A 94 -25.23 -1.36 -1.19
N HIS A 95 -25.54 -1.29 -2.48
CA HIS A 95 -26.02 -0.05 -3.11
C HIS A 95 -27.37 0.44 -2.53
N ASN A 96 -28.26 -0.49 -2.18
CA ASN A 96 -29.55 -0.15 -1.57
C ASN A 96 -29.34 0.43 -0.16
N TYR A 97 -28.42 -0.16 0.60
CA TYR A 97 -27.97 0.37 1.87
C TYR A 97 -27.38 1.78 1.72
N LEU A 98 -26.42 1.98 0.81
CA LEU A 98 -25.82 3.30 0.58
C LEU A 98 -26.85 4.36 0.22
N ARG A 99 -27.81 4.02 -0.66
CA ARG A 99 -28.90 4.93 -1.05
C ARG A 99 -29.81 5.30 0.12
N THR A 100 -30.10 4.34 0.99
CA THR A 100 -31.01 4.52 2.13
C THR A 100 -30.35 5.32 3.26
N GLU A 101 -29.08 5.04 3.54
CA GLU A 101 -28.36 5.62 4.68
C GLU A 101 -27.74 6.99 4.40
N PHE A 102 -27.45 7.29 3.13
CA PHE A 102 -26.84 8.54 2.71
C PHE A 102 -27.73 9.34 1.73
N PRO A 103 -29.00 9.60 2.06
CA PRO A 103 -29.92 10.25 1.14
C PRO A 103 -29.45 11.64 0.72
N LEU A 104 -28.77 12.38 1.61
CA LEU A 104 -28.21 13.70 1.30
C LEU A 104 -27.07 13.64 0.28
N VAL A 105 -26.27 12.57 0.27
CA VAL A 105 -25.27 12.37 -0.78
C VAL A 105 -25.95 12.15 -2.13
N TYR A 106 -26.93 11.26 -2.20
CA TYR A 106 -27.63 10.95 -3.46
C TYR A 106 -28.49 12.12 -3.98
N GLN A 107 -28.93 13.02 -3.10
CA GLN A 107 -29.65 14.24 -3.50
C GLN A 107 -28.73 15.30 -4.12
N ASN A 108 -27.46 15.34 -3.71
CA ASN A 108 -26.52 16.40 -4.09
C ASN A 108 -25.43 15.96 -5.09
N ALA A 109 -25.22 14.65 -5.26
CA ALA A 109 -24.29 14.09 -6.23
C ALA A 109 -24.98 13.67 -7.54
N ILE A 110 -24.27 13.82 -8.65
CA ILE A 110 -24.55 13.05 -9.86
C ILE A 110 -23.96 11.66 -9.66
N VAL A 111 -24.82 10.64 -9.57
CA VAL A 111 -24.39 9.25 -9.34
C VAL A 111 -24.38 8.47 -10.66
N THR A 112 -23.19 8.04 -11.08
CA THR A 112 -23.00 7.22 -12.29
C THR A 112 -22.60 5.80 -11.89
N LYS A 113 -23.27 4.80 -12.48
CA LYS A 113 -22.90 3.38 -12.34
C LYS A 113 -22.06 2.94 -13.53
N ILE A 114 -20.86 2.41 -13.25
CA ILE A 114 -19.93 1.86 -14.25
C ILE A 114 -20.01 0.33 -14.17
N ASN A 115 -20.28 -0.32 -15.30
CA ASN A 115 -20.45 -1.78 -15.37
C ASN A 115 -21.44 -2.34 -14.32
N ASN A 116 -22.51 -1.60 -14.05
CA ASN A 116 -23.57 -1.86 -13.05
C ASN A 116 -23.17 -1.71 -11.57
N TYR A 117 -21.90 -1.93 -11.21
CA TYR A 117 -21.47 -2.06 -9.83
C TYR A 117 -20.41 -1.06 -9.36
N GLY A 118 -19.60 -0.50 -10.28
CA GLY A 118 -18.72 0.61 -9.96
C GLY A 118 -19.53 1.87 -9.71
N LEU A 119 -19.22 2.61 -8.65
CA LEU A 119 -19.97 3.82 -8.28
C LEU A 119 -19.10 5.06 -8.42
N VAL A 120 -19.61 6.06 -9.13
CA VAL A 120 -19.00 7.39 -9.19
C VAL A 120 -20.00 8.42 -8.69
N TYR A 121 -19.66 9.13 -7.62
CA TYR A 121 -20.44 10.25 -7.11
C TYR A 121 -19.71 11.55 -7.44
N GLU A 122 -20.37 12.46 -8.15
CA GLU A 122 -19.79 13.74 -8.52
C GLU A 122 -20.60 14.89 -7.90
N PHE A 123 -19.97 15.57 -6.94
CA PHE A 123 -20.49 16.79 -6.34
C PHE A 123 -19.94 17.98 -7.11
N LYS A 124 -20.77 18.53 -7.97
CA LYS A 124 -20.35 19.54 -8.95
C LYS A 124 -19.95 20.85 -8.27
N GLY A 125 -18.72 21.28 -8.50
CA GLY A 125 -18.22 22.58 -8.11
C GLY A 125 -18.77 23.72 -8.96
N THR A 126 -18.79 24.93 -8.40
CA THR A 126 -19.25 26.14 -9.10
C THR A 126 -18.18 26.77 -10.00
N ASP A 127 -16.89 26.49 -9.76
CA ASP A 127 -15.77 26.97 -10.57
C ASP A 127 -15.19 25.84 -11.44
N SER A 128 -15.47 25.90 -12.74
CA SER A 128 -14.99 24.91 -13.72
C SER A 128 -13.50 25.06 -14.08
N SER A 129 -12.82 26.11 -13.61
CA SER A 129 -11.38 26.27 -13.83
C SER A 129 -10.53 25.47 -12.84
N LEU A 130 -11.12 25.06 -11.71
CA LEU A 130 -10.46 24.22 -10.72
C LEU A 130 -10.56 22.74 -11.12
N LYS A 131 -9.40 22.07 -11.21
CA LYS A 131 -9.36 20.61 -11.38
C LYS A 131 -10.12 19.93 -10.22
N PRO A 132 -10.99 18.93 -10.46
CA PRO A 132 -11.64 18.18 -9.40
C PRO A 132 -10.63 17.49 -8.47
N ILE A 133 -11.06 17.16 -7.24
CA ILE A 133 -10.35 16.17 -6.41
C ILE A 133 -11.05 14.82 -6.51
N LEU A 134 -10.28 13.74 -6.40
CA LEU A 134 -10.79 12.37 -6.43
C LEU A 134 -10.48 11.67 -5.11
N MET A 135 -11.50 11.12 -4.47
CA MET A 135 -11.35 10.25 -3.31
C MET A 135 -11.81 8.84 -3.68
N MET A 136 -10.94 7.87 -3.44
CA MET A 136 -11.13 6.48 -3.80
C MET A 136 -11.37 5.64 -2.54
N ALA A 137 -12.11 4.56 -2.75
CA ALA A 137 -12.26 3.43 -1.84
C ALA A 137 -12.77 2.25 -2.68
N HIS A 138 -12.88 1.07 -2.10
CA HIS A 138 -13.53 -0.07 -2.76
C HIS A 138 -14.67 -0.63 -1.90
N GLN A 139 -15.55 -1.40 -2.54
CA GLN A 139 -16.76 -1.95 -1.92
C GLN A 139 -16.58 -3.39 -1.48
N ASP A 140 -15.72 -4.12 -2.18
CA ASP A 140 -15.49 -5.54 -1.99
C ASP A 140 -14.65 -5.83 -0.76
N THR A 141 -14.54 -7.10 -0.43
CA THR A 141 -13.72 -7.58 0.68
C THR A 141 -13.18 -8.96 0.35
N VAL A 142 -12.01 -9.34 0.87
CA VAL A 142 -11.54 -10.74 0.75
C VAL A 142 -12.45 -11.78 1.44
N PRO A 143 -12.34 -13.08 1.06
CA PRO A 143 -13.02 -14.17 1.74
C PRO A 143 -12.76 -14.22 3.26
N PHE A 144 -13.70 -14.84 3.99
CA PHE A 144 -13.64 -14.86 5.46
C PHE A 144 -12.61 -15.85 6.03
N GLY A 145 -12.16 -16.82 5.24
CA GLY A 145 -11.35 -17.93 5.75
C GLY A 145 -12.15 -18.88 6.65
N ASP A 146 -11.49 -19.46 7.66
CA ASP A 146 -12.11 -20.37 8.61
C ASP A 146 -12.98 -19.60 9.62
N LEU A 147 -14.30 -19.78 9.52
CA LEU A 147 -15.27 -19.14 10.42
C LEU A 147 -15.09 -19.52 11.90
N SER A 148 -14.43 -20.63 12.21
CA SER A 148 -14.18 -21.04 13.60
C SER A 148 -13.08 -20.24 14.30
N GLU A 149 -12.24 -19.54 13.53
CA GLU A 149 -11.18 -18.64 14.05
C GLU A 149 -11.70 -17.21 14.31
N TRP A 150 -12.98 -16.94 13.99
CA TRP A 150 -13.63 -15.67 14.26
C TRP A 150 -14.31 -15.66 15.64
N GLU A 151 -13.96 -14.68 16.47
CA GLU A 151 -14.60 -14.41 17.75
C GLU A 151 -16.05 -13.92 17.56
N TYR A 152 -16.24 -13.03 16.59
CA TYR A 152 -17.55 -12.57 16.13
C TYR A 152 -17.70 -12.90 14.65
N HIS A 153 -18.90 -13.30 14.22
CA HIS A 153 -19.16 -13.58 12.80
C HIS A 153 -18.64 -12.43 11.92
N PRO A 154 -17.97 -12.70 10.78
CA PRO A 154 -17.32 -11.67 9.96
C PRO A 154 -18.29 -10.59 9.45
N LEU A 155 -19.56 -10.95 9.24
CA LEU A 155 -20.64 -10.03 8.88
C LEU A 155 -21.50 -9.58 10.09
N SER A 156 -21.00 -9.66 11.32
CA SER A 156 -21.78 -9.23 12.49
C SER A 156 -21.83 -7.72 12.63
N GLY A 157 -20.76 -7.02 12.25
CA GLY A 157 -20.57 -5.61 12.58
C GLY A 157 -20.56 -5.37 14.09
N HIS A 158 -20.07 -6.32 14.89
CA HIS A 158 -20.12 -6.24 16.35
C HIS A 158 -19.38 -4.99 16.87
N PHE A 159 -20.05 -4.18 17.69
CA PHE A 159 -19.48 -2.99 18.30
C PHE A 159 -19.54 -3.10 19.82
N ASP A 160 -18.39 -2.96 20.49
CA ASP A 160 -18.22 -3.08 21.94
C ASP A 160 -18.00 -1.74 22.66
N ASP A 161 -18.43 -0.63 22.04
CA ASP A 161 -18.20 0.77 22.42
C ASP A 161 -16.79 1.34 22.11
N GLU A 162 -15.81 0.51 21.75
CA GLU A 162 -14.45 0.92 21.39
C GLU A 162 -13.99 0.44 20.01
N ILE A 163 -14.42 -0.76 19.62
CA ILE A 163 -13.97 -1.47 18.44
C ILE A 163 -15.18 -2.00 17.66
N ILE A 164 -15.12 -1.86 16.34
CA ILE A 164 -16.09 -2.44 15.41
C ILE A 164 -15.41 -3.61 14.71
N TYR A 165 -15.88 -4.82 14.96
CA TYR A 165 -15.39 -6.07 14.37
C TYR A 165 -16.18 -6.44 13.12
N GLY A 166 -15.45 -6.95 12.13
CA GLY A 166 -16.00 -7.59 10.94
C GLY A 166 -15.21 -7.30 9.68
N ARG A 167 -15.42 -8.14 8.66
CA ARG A 167 -14.73 -8.05 7.37
C ARG A 167 -15.13 -6.75 6.66
N GLY A 168 -14.12 -5.99 6.23
CA GLY A 168 -14.28 -4.69 5.60
C GLY A 168 -14.38 -3.51 6.57
N SER A 169 -14.28 -3.76 7.88
CA SER A 169 -14.22 -2.69 8.89
C SER A 169 -12.99 -1.80 8.70
N ASN A 170 -11.85 -2.39 8.32
CA ASN A 170 -10.61 -1.72 8.01
C ASN A 170 -10.31 -1.69 6.51
N ASP A 171 -10.75 -2.68 5.72
CA ASP A 171 -10.40 -2.82 4.29
C ASP A 171 -11.59 -3.16 3.34
N ILE A 172 -12.27 -2.18 2.73
CA ILE A 172 -12.23 -0.77 3.15
C ILE A 172 -13.58 -0.06 3.23
N LYS A 173 -14.65 -0.80 3.60
CA LYS A 173 -15.96 -0.18 3.88
C LYS A 173 -15.85 0.95 4.92
N GLY A 174 -14.92 0.86 5.87
CA GLY A 174 -14.62 1.92 6.83
C GLY A 174 -14.32 3.28 6.20
N LEU A 175 -13.47 3.34 5.17
CA LEU A 175 -13.15 4.56 4.43
C LEU A 175 -14.33 5.02 3.59
N LEU A 176 -14.95 4.10 2.85
CA LEU A 176 -16.11 4.39 1.98
C LEU A 176 -17.26 5.01 2.77
N VAL A 177 -17.67 4.38 3.87
CA VAL A 177 -18.72 4.87 4.77
C VAL A 177 -18.31 6.20 5.41
N GLY A 178 -17.02 6.38 5.72
CA GLY A 178 -16.49 7.62 6.27
C GLY A 178 -16.58 8.79 5.30
N LEU A 179 -16.21 8.59 4.02
CA LEU A 179 -16.34 9.57 2.93
C LEU A 179 -17.81 9.98 2.72
N MET A 180 -18.70 8.99 2.64
CA MET A 180 -20.14 9.22 2.50
C MET A 180 -20.72 9.95 3.73
N GLY A 181 -20.21 9.62 4.92
CA GLY A 181 -20.54 10.29 6.17
C GLY A 181 -20.11 11.76 6.17
N ALA A 182 -18.88 12.06 5.76
CA ALA A 182 -18.37 13.43 5.69
C ALA A 182 -19.24 14.34 4.80
N MET A 183 -19.57 13.90 3.58
CA MET A 183 -20.45 14.65 2.69
C MET A 183 -21.88 14.77 3.23
N THR A 184 -22.37 13.75 3.92
CA THR A 184 -23.67 13.82 4.60
C THR A 184 -23.67 14.91 5.67
N GLU A 185 -22.63 15.01 6.48
CA GLU A 185 -22.52 16.04 7.52
C GLU A 185 -22.40 17.46 6.92
N ILE A 186 -21.68 17.63 5.80
CA ILE A 186 -21.61 18.91 5.07
C ILE A 186 -23.02 19.39 4.71
N TYR A 187 -23.83 18.54 4.06
CA TYR A 187 -25.17 18.91 3.65
C TYR A 187 -26.20 18.90 4.78
N GLN A 188 -25.99 18.11 5.84
CA GLN A 188 -26.86 18.12 7.01
C GLN A 188 -26.74 19.46 7.77
N LYS A 189 -25.51 19.95 7.93
CA LYS A 189 -25.22 21.21 8.63
C LYS A 189 -25.48 22.43 7.75
N ASN A 190 -25.26 22.31 6.45
CA ASN A 190 -25.57 23.36 5.48
C ASN A 190 -26.23 22.77 4.21
N PRO A 191 -27.57 22.61 4.21
CA PRO A 191 -28.31 22.01 3.09
C PRO A 191 -28.14 22.67 1.73
N ASN A 192 -27.72 23.94 1.70
CA ASN A 192 -27.51 24.70 0.47
C ASN A 192 -26.03 24.97 0.18
N HIS A 193 -25.12 24.24 0.83
CA HIS A 193 -23.69 24.41 0.63
C HIS A 193 -23.31 24.17 -0.84
N LYS A 194 -22.51 25.10 -1.39
CA LYS A 194 -22.01 25.01 -2.76
C LYS A 194 -20.49 24.92 -2.71
N LEU A 195 -19.97 23.82 -3.21
CA LEU A 195 -18.54 23.66 -3.43
C LEU A 195 -18.11 24.55 -4.61
N ASN A 196 -16.97 25.21 -4.51
CA ASN A 196 -16.29 25.85 -5.63
C ASN A 196 -15.58 24.82 -6.50
N ARG A 197 -14.89 23.84 -5.90
CA ARG A 197 -14.23 22.74 -6.60
C ARG A 197 -15.13 21.50 -6.68
N THR A 198 -15.05 20.78 -7.79
CA THR A 198 -15.75 19.49 -7.93
C THR A 198 -15.08 18.42 -7.07
N VAL A 199 -15.87 17.65 -6.33
CA VAL A 199 -15.42 16.49 -5.55
C VAL A 199 -15.97 15.23 -6.19
N ILE A 200 -15.11 14.26 -6.45
CA ILE A 200 -15.48 12.97 -7.05
C ILE A 200 -15.16 11.86 -6.04
N PHE A 201 -16.14 11.01 -5.77
CA PHE A 201 -15.91 9.72 -5.12
C PHE A 201 -15.97 8.61 -6.16
N ALA A 202 -14.97 7.72 -6.17
CA ALA A 202 -14.90 6.57 -7.06
C ALA A 202 -14.77 5.29 -6.23
N PHE A 203 -15.78 4.43 -6.28
CA PHE A 203 -15.81 3.18 -5.54
C PHE A 203 -15.79 1.96 -6.48
N GLY A 204 -14.65 1.26 -6.48
CA GLY A 204 -14.46 -0.04 -7.13
C GLY A 204 -15.28 -1.14 -6.45
N TYR A 205 -15.31 -2.34 -7.03
CA TYR A 205 -16.05 -3.50 -6.47
C TYR A 205 -15.30 -4.83 -6.66
N ASP A 206 -14.03 -4.76 -7.03
CA ASP A 206 -13.19 -5.91 -7.33
C ASP A 206 -11.69 -5.62 -7.06
N GLU A 207 -11.37 -4.67 -6.17
CA GLU A 207 -9.99 -4.31 -5.80
C GLU A 207 -9.21 -5.55 -5.35
N GLU A 208 -9.85 -6.39 -4.54
CA GLU A 208 -9.29 -7.57 -3.88
C GLU A 208 -8.92 -8.68 -4.89
N ILE A 209 -9.36 -8.53 -6.15
CA ILE A 209 -8.99 -9.35 -7.30
C ILE A 209 -8.41 -8.52 -8.45
N SER A 210 -7.76 -7.40 -8.13
CA SER A 210 -6.98 -6.50 -9.01
C SER A 210 -7.72 -5.32 -9.67
N GLY A 211 -9.02 -5.14 -9.43
CA GLY A 211 -9.76 -3.94 -9.84
C GLY A 211 -9.99 -3.78 -11.35
N ASP A 212 -9.82 -4.86 -12.13
CA ASP A 212 -9.86 -4.83 -13.60
C ASP A 212 -11.27 -4.56 -14.17
N LEU A 213 -12.32 -4.85 -13.41
CA LEU A 213 -13.72 -4.67 -13.81
C LEU A 213 -14.33 -3.38 -13.29
N GLY A 214 -14.00 -2.97 -12.07
CA GLY A 214 -14.48 -1.75 -11.42
C GLY A 214 -13.55 -0.57 -11.66
N ALA A 215 -12.47 -0.52 -10.90
CA ALA A 215 -11.58 0.63 -10.81
C ALA A 215 -10.97 1.04 -12.16
N LYS A 216 -10.54 0.07 -12.96
CA LYS A 216 -10.05 0.30 -14.33
C LYS A 216 -11.08 0.96 -15.24
N ASN A 217 -12.34 0.53 -15.16
CA ASN A 217 -13.40 1.09 -16.00
C ASN A 217 -13.86 2.45 -15.47
N ILE A 218 -13.84 2.67 -14.15
CA ILE A 218 -14.05 3.99 -13.57
C ILE A 218 -12.95 4.97 -14.01
N ALA A 219 -11.68 4.55 -13.94
CA ALA A 219 -10.55 5.36 -14.40
C ALA A 219 -10.67 5.72 -15.88
N ASN A 220 -11.05 4.77 -16.74
CA ASN A 220 -11.33 5.04 -18.15
C ASN A 220 -12.47 6.05 -18.35
N TYR A 221 -13.58 5.88 -17.64
CA TYR A 221 -14.71 6.81 -17.68
C TYR A 221 -14.30 8.24 -17.27
N LEU A 222 -13.54 8.37 -16.17
CA LEU A 222 -13.03 9.67 -15.72
C LEU A 222 -12.02 10.25 -16.71
N PHE A 223 -11.18 9.42 -17.33
CA PHE A 223 -10.20 9.85 -18.32
C PHE A 223 -10.88 10.36 -19.59
N GLU A 224 -11.92 9.67 -20.07
CA GLU A 224 -12.73 10.12 -21.21
C GLU A 224 -13.44 11.44 -20.91
N LYS A 225 -13.91 11.61 -19.66
CA LYS A 225 -14.66 12.81 -19.25
C LYS A 225 -13.78 14.03 -19.02
N TYR A 226 -12.63 13.87 -18.35
CA TYR A 226 -11.81 14.98 -17.87
C TYR A 226 -10.45 15.09 -18.59
N GLY A 227 -9.94 14.02 -19.19
CA GLY A 227 -8.66 13.97 -19.89
C GLY A 227 -7.45 13.61 -19.01
N PRO A 228 -6.23 13.63 -19.58
CA PRO A 228 -5.00 13.35 -18.84
C PRO A 228 -4.64 14.46 -17.85
N ASP A 229 -4.07 14.11 -16.70
CA ASP A 229 -3.66 15.04 -15.63
C ASP A 229 -4.75 16.08 -15.29
N SER A 230 -6.00 15.65 -15.27
CA SER A 230 -7.17 16.52 -15.14
C SER A 230 -7.73 16.56 -13.72
N ILE A 231 -7.27 15.67 -12.85
CA ILE A 231 -7.61 15.62 -11.43
C ILE A 231 -6.48 16.29 -10.63
N ASP A 232 -6.83 17.19 -9.72
CA ASP A 232 -5.88 17.95 -8.90
C ASP A 232 -5.01 17.03 -8.07
N HIS A 233 -5.63 16.15 -7.30
CA HIS A 233 -4.98 15.05 -6.62
C HIS A 233 -5.98 13.92 -6.34
N ILE A 234 -5.43 12.73 -6.12
CA ILE A 234 -6.16 11.52 -5.78
C ILE A 234 -5.78 11.13 -4.36
N LEU A 235 -6.78 10.87 -3.53
CA LEU A 235 -6.63 10.24 -2.21
C LEU A 235 -7.23 8.85 -2.25
N ASP A 236 -6.46 7.84 -1.90
CA ASP A 236 -6.91 6.45 -1.82
C ASP A 236 -6.48 5.82 -0.48
N GLU A 237 -6.92 4.60 -0.25
CA GLU A 237 -6.48 3.77 0.86
C GLU A 237 -4.95 3.68 0.97
N GLY A 238 -4.46 3.38 2.19
CA GLY A 238 -3.04 3.17 2.41
C GLY A 238 -2.63 3.37 3.86
N ALA A 239 -1.45 3.97 4.05
CA ALA A 239 -0.85 4.08 5.38
C ALA A 239 -1.68 4.98 6.33
N PRO A 240 -1.66 4.72 7.65
CA PRO A 240 -2.37 5.55 8.60
C PRO A 240 -1.70 6.92 8.67
N MET A 241 -2.52 7.97 8.66
CA MET A 241 -2.06 9.34 8.77
C MET A 241 -1.62 9.72 10.18
N CYS A 242 -1.86 8.92 11.22
CA CYS A 242 -1.28 9.16 12.54
C CYS A 242 -1.00 7.87 13.29
N ILE A 243 0.26 7.48 13.41
CA ILE A 243 0.67 6.28 14.16
C ILE A 243 1.77 6.59 15.17
N GLY A 244 1.62 6.09 16.39
CA GLY A 244 2.63 6.19 17.43
C GLY A 244 3.70 5.09 17.29
N VAL A 245 4.96 5.47 17.08
CA VAL A 245 6.09 4.54 17.03
C VAL A 245 7.25 5.08 17.87
N ASN A 246 7.74 4.31 18.84
CA ASN A 246 8.91 4.65 19.66
C ASN A 246 8.89 6.07 20.27
N LYS A 247 7.76 6.47 20.85
CA LYS A 247 7.51 7.80 21.43
C LYS A 247 7.55 8.96 20.43
N ASN A 248 7.46 8.72 19.13
CA ASN A 248 7.14 9.72 18.12
C ASN A 248 5.80 9.37 17.47
N TYR A 249 5.20 10.33 16.79
CA TYR A 249 4.04 10.08 15.94
C TYR A 249 4.40 10.37 14.49
N TYR A 250 3.85 9.58 13.59
CA TYR A 250 4.15 9.66 12.17
C TYR A 250 2.86 9.79 11.37
N GLY A 251 2.87 10.69 10.40
CA GLY A 251 1.86 10.75 9.35
C GLY A 251 2.46 10.27 8.06
N PHE A 252 2.22 8.99 7.74
CA PHE A 252 2.76 8.40 6.54
C PHE A 252 1.89 8.78 5.35
N VAL A 253 2.50 9.44 4.37
CA VAL A 253 1.88 9.74 3.08
C VAL A 253 2.52 8.88 2.01
N VAL A 254 1.85 7.83 1.55
CA VAL A 254 2.44 6.96 0.53
C VAL A 254 2.39 7.67 -0.82
N THR A 255 3.57 7.91 -1.39
CA THR A 255 3.76 8.63 -2.67
C THR A 255 4.30 7.73 -3.79
N ALA A 256 4.58 6.47 -3.49
CA ALA A 256 4.87 5.44 -4.48
C ALA A 256 4.49 4.05 -3.95
N GLU A 257 4.28 3.13 -4.87
CA GLU A 257 4.04 1.71 -4.59
C GLU A 257 5.12 0.89 -5.30
N LYS A 258 5.47 -0.24 -4.72
CA LYS A 258 6.35 -1.20 -5.37
C LYS A 258 5.73 -1.73 -6.66
N GLY A 259 6.57 -2.17 -7.60
CA GLY A 259 6.09 -2.91 -8.77
C GLY A 259 5.67 -4.33 -8.38
N TYR A 260 5.08 -5.06 -9.32
CA TYR A 260 4.65 -6.44 -9.13
C TYR A 260 5.04 -7.27 -10.35
N LEU A 261 5.48 -8.50 -10.13
CA LEU A 261 5.73 -9.45 -11.22
C LEU A 261 5.45 -10.88 -10.75
N ASP A 262 4.74 -11.64 -11.59
CA ASP A 262 4.66 -13.09 -11.47
C ASP A 262 5.51 -13.75 -12.55
N LEU A 263 6.44 -14.59 -12.11
CA LEU A 263 7.38 -15.28 -12.98
C LEU A 263 7.11 -16.78 -12.97
N ALA A 264 6.85 -17.37 -14.13
CA ALA A 264 6.83 -18.81 -14.30
C ALA A 264 8.19 -19.37 -14.73
N ILE A 265 8.61 -20.45 -14.08
CA ILE A 265 9.74 -21.29 -14.52
C ILE A 265 9.19 -22.69 -14.82
N GLU A 266 9.35 -23.13 -16.07
CA GLU A 266 8.95 -24.44 -16.57
C GLU A 266 10.20 -25.24 -16.97
N VAL A 267 10.30 -26.48 -16.51
CA VAL A 267 11.36 -27.41 -16.90
C VAL A 267 10.74 -28.60 -17.61
N ASN A 268 11.03 -28.72 -18.91
CA ASN A 268 10.70 -29.90 -19.68
C ASN A 268 11.93 -30.80 -19.78
N ALA A 269 11.79 -32.08 -19.43
CA ALA A 269 12.83 -33.10 -19.52
C ALA A 269 12.19 -34.46 -19.91
N PRO A 270 12.98 -35.43 -20.43
CA PRO A 270 12.47 -36.76 -20.77
C PRO A 270 11.64 -37.39 -19.65
N SER A 271 10.44 -37.85 -20.01
CA SER A 271 9.60 -38.69 -19.15
C SER A 271 9.99 -40.16 -19.28
N GLY A 272 9.54 -41.00 -18.36
CA GLY A 272 9.91 -42.41 -18.34
C GLY A 272 9.36 -43.19 -17.16
N HIS A 273 9.70 -44.48 -17.11
CA HIS A 273 9.32 -45.35 -15.99
C HIS A 273 10.28 -45.16 -14.81
N SER A 274 9.76 -44.99 -13.59
CA SER A 274 10.60 -44.70 -12.41
C SER A 274 11.61 -45.80 -12.06
N SER A 275 11.49 -47.01 -12.61
CA SER A 275 12.48 -48.09 -12.41
C SER A 275 13.77 -47.90 -13.20
N ASN A 276 13.77 -47.05 -14.23
CA ASN A 276 14.93 -46.73 -15.06
C ASN A 276 15.03 -45.20 -15.21
N PRO A 277 15.34 -44.47 -14.12
CA PRO A 277 15.34 -43.01 -14.16
C PRO A 277 16.55 -42.44 -14.91
N THR A 278 16.41 -41.21 -15.37
CA THR A 278 17.55 -40.35 -15.73
C THR A 278 18.23 -39.84 -14.47
N ASP A 279 19.50 -39.42 -14.58
CA ASP A 279 20.27 -38.89 -13.43
C ASP A 279 19.61 -37.67 -12.77
N LYS A 280 18.92 -36.84 -13.56
CA LYS A 280 18.11 -35.72 -13.09
C LYS A 280 16.71 -35.77 -13.69
N THR A 281 15.69 -35.58 -12.85
CA THR A 281 14.27 -35.48 -13.26
C THR A 281 13.87 -34.02 -13.47
N SER A 282 12.78 -33.76 -14.19
CA SER A 282 12.22 -32.39 -14.35
C SER A 282 11.97 -31.70 -13.02
N ILE A 283 11.39 -32.42 -12.05
CA ILE A 283 11.19 -31.92 -10.67
C ILE A 283 12.54 -31.63 -10.00
N GLY A 284 13.51 -32.54 -10.07
CA GLY A 284 14.82 -32.34 -9.44
C GLY A 284 15.58 -31.13 -10.02
N LEU A 285 15.53 -30.95 -11.34
CA LEU A 285 16.09 -29.79 -12.03
C LEU A 285 15.40 -28.50 -11.60
N LEU A 286 14.07 -28.48 -11.56
CA LEU A 286 13.32 -27.31 -11.08
C LEU A 286 13.67 -27.00 -9.61
N SER A 287 13.74 -28.01 -8.74
CA SER A 287 14.11 -27.83 -7.33
C SER A 287 15.49 -27.22 -7.15
N GLU A 288 16.46 -27.56 -8.00
CA GLU A 288 17.81 -26.98 -8.00
C GLU A 288 17.78 -25.48 -8.36
N ILE A 289 16.98 -25.10 -9.36
CA ILE A 289 16.77 -23.70 -9.74
C ILE A 289 16.09 -22.94 -8.60
N LEU A 290 14.99 -23.47 -8.06
CA LEU A 290 14.21 -22.80 -7.03
C LEU A 290 15.00 -22.61 -5.73
N SER A 291 15.72 -23.65 -5.28
CA SER A 291 16.54 -23.58 -4.07
C SER A 291 17.66 -22.56 -4.19
N SER A 292 18.35 -22.50 -5.34
CA SER A 292 19.40 -21.51 -5.59
C SER A 292 18.85 -20.09 -5.72
N TYR A 293 17.70 -19.93 -6.38
CA TYR A 293 16.99 -18.66 -6.55
C TYR A 293 16.53 -18.07 -5.21
N GLU A 294 15.92 -18.88 -4.35
CA GLU A 294 15.39 -18.44 -3.07
C GLU A 294 16.50 -18.04 -2.08
N LYS A 295 17.62 -18.77 -2.10
CA LYS A 295 18.80 -18.49 -1.27
C LYS A 295 19.49 -17.16 -1.64
N ASP A 296 19.53 -16.83 -2.92
CA ASP A 296 20.13 -15.59 -3.43
C ASP A 296 19.13 -14.44 -3.27
N LYS A 297 19.09 -13.70 -2.15
CA LYS A 297 18.14 -12.57 -1.99
C LYS A 297 18.50 -11.39 -2.91
N PHE A 298 17.50 -10.64 -3.37
CA PHE A 298 17.77 -9.35 -4.04
C PHE A 298 18.50 -8.39 -3.09
N LYS A 299 19.34 -7.52 -3.66
CA LYS A 299 20.03 -6.49 -2.86
C LYS A 299 19.03 -5.39 -2.50
N PRO A 300 19.07 -4.86 -1.27
CA PRO A 300 18.31 -3.68 -0.94
C PRO A 300 18.84 -2.47 -1.72
N ILE A 301 17.95 -1.59 -2.18
CA ILE A 301 18.25 -0.42 -2.99
C ILE A 301 17.37 0.76 -2.57
N ILE A 302 17.95 1.96 -2.52
CA ILE A 302 17.24 3.22 -2.29
C ILE A 302 17.83 4.26 -3.25
N PRO A 303 17.27 4.41 -4.46
CA PRO A 303 17.54 5.54 -5.34
C PRO A 303 17.22 6.88 -4.67
N ASP A 304 17.72 7.98 -5.21
CA ASP A 304 17.50 9.30 -4.61
C ASP A 304 16.03 9.73 -4.65
N GLU A 305 15.32 9.30 -5.69
CA GLU A 305 13.89 9.54 -5.91
C GLU A 305 12.99 8.66 -5.03
N ASN A 306 13.53 7.65 -4.35
CA ASN A 306 12.74 6.71 -3.55
C ASN A 306 12.16 7.41 -2.30
N PRO A 307 10.83 7.42 -2.11
CA PRO A 307 10.19 8.04 -0.94
C PRO A 307 10.70 7.54 0.40
N MET A 308 11.21 6.32 0.48
CA MET A 308 11.84 5.81 1.70
C MET A 308 13.06 6.63 2.11
N LEU A 309 13.82 7.19 1.17
CA LEU A 309 14.94 8.07 1.52
C LEU A 309 14.45 9.34 2.23
N ASN A 310 13.40 9.96 1.67
CA ASN A 310 12.76 11.13 2.26
C ASN A 310 12.18 10.80 3.65
N LEU A 311 11.64 9.60 3.85
CA LEU A 311 11.25 9.12 5.17
C LEU A 311 12.37 9.23 6.18
N PHE A 312 13.53 8.63 5.87
CA PHE A 312 14.65 8.67 6.80
C PHE A 312 15.22 10.07 6.99
N GLU A 313 15.21 10.91 5.95
CA GLU A 313 15.58 12.32 6.07
C GLU A 313 14.66 13.06 7.04
N CYS A 314 13.34 12.90 6.92
CA CYS A 314 12.37 13.46 7.87
C CYS A 314 12.58 12.99 9.30
N VAL A 315 12.71 11.67 9.49
CA VAL A 315 12.94 11.11 10.84
C VAL A 315 14.28 11.60 11.40
N SER A 316 15.34 11.66 10.59
CA SER A 316 16.66 12.16 10.99
C SER A 316 16.62 13.62 11.46
N GLU A 317 15.95 14.49 10.70
CA GLU A 317 15.87 15.92 11.00
C GLU A 317 15.00 16.19 12.23
N GLN A 318 13.82 15.57 12.32
CA GLN A 318 12.79 15.97 13.26
C GLN A 318 12.74 15.14 14.55
N SER A 319 13.32 13.93 14.57
CA SER A 319 13.31 13.06 15.76
C SER A 319 14.63 13.11 16.57
N LYS A 320 14.62 12.47 17.76
CA LYS A 320 15.77 12.36 18.67
C LYS A 320 16.67 11.16 18.33
N LEU A 321 16.99 10.95 17.05
CA LEU A 321 17.92 9.90 16.62
C LEU A 321 19.37 10.18 17.05
N PRO A 322 20.17 9.13 17.35
CA PRO A 322 21.61 9.28 17.61
C PRO A 322 22.37 9.95 16.45
N PHE A 323 23.40 10.74 16.78
CA PHE A 323 24.18 11.53 15.82
C PHE A 323 24.66 10.74 14.60
N PHE A 324 25.12 9.51 14.80
CA PHE A 324 25.58 8.65 13.71
C PHE A 324 24.52 8.45 12.63
N TYR A 325 23.28 8.13 13.01
CA TYR A 325 22.17 7.95 12.06
C TYR A 325 21.81 9.25 11.35
N LYS A 326 21.88 10.38 12.05
CA LYS A 326 21.66 11.69 11.44
C LYS A 326 22.72 12.03 10.41
N LEU A 327 23.99 11.74 10.73
CA LEU A 327 25.12 12.00 9.84
C LEU A 327 25.07 11.16 8.56
N ILE A 328 24.87 9.84 8.68
CA ILE A 328 24.82 8.97 7.48
C ILE A 328 23.62 9.31 6.59
N THR A 329 22.48 9.67 7.19
CA THR A 329 21.29 10.06 6.43
C THR A 329 21.52 11.37 5.69
N LYS A 330 22.04 12.40 6.37
CA LYS A 330 22.36 13.70 5.76
C LYS A 330 23.35 13.58 4.58
N LEU A 331 24.30 12.66 4.67
CA LEU A 331 25.32 12.45 3.63
C LEU A 331 24.86 11.51 2.51
N SER A 332 23.75 10.78 2.69
CA SER A 332 23.35 9.66 1.80
C SER A 332 23.17 10.06 0.34
N ARG A 333 22.59 11.23 0.04
CA ARG A 333 22.41 11.71 -1.34
C ARG A 333 23.72 12.09 -2.04
N ALA A 334 24.76 12.43 -1.29
CA ALA A 334 26.01 12.95 -1.84
C ALA A 334 27.20 12.00 -1.65
N ASN A 335 27.02 10.90 -0.90
CA ASN A 335 28.08 9.96 -0.57
C ASN A 335 27.56 8.51 -0.58
N GLU A 336 28.02 7.74 -1.57
CA GLU A 336 27.63 6.35 -1.76
C GLU A 336 27.98 5.44 -0.58
N LEU A 337 29.07 5.69 0.14
CA LEU A 337 29.41 4.90 1.33
C LEU A 337 28.39 5.16 2.45
N ALA A 338 28.01 6.41 2.68
CA ALA A 338 26.96 6.77 3.63
C ALA A 338 25.59 6.18 3.24
N LYS A 339 25.23 6.24 1.94
CA LYS A 339 24.02 5.60 1.41
C LYS A 339 24.01 4.09 1.65
N ASN A 340 25.11 3.40 1.30
CA ASN A 340 25.23 1.96 1.52
C ASN A 340 25.18 1.58 3.00
N LEU A 341 25.80 2.37 3.89
CA LEU A 341 25.68 2.15 5.34
C LEU A 341 24.25 2.32 5.83
N LEU A 342 23.53 3.33 5.35
CA LEU A 342 22.12 3.55 5.65
C LEU A 342 21.27 2.36 5.17
N ILE A 343 21.36 2.00 3.90
CA ILE A 343 20.65 0.87 3.28
C ILE A 343 20.89 -0.43 4.08
N ASN A 344 22.15 -0.73 4.42
CA ASN A 344 22.47 -1.93 5.19
C ASN A 344 21.86 -1.92 6.60
N LYS A 345 21.79 -0.76 7.26
CA LYS A 345 21.13 -0.66 8.57
C LYS A 345 19.63 -0.89 8.45
N LEU A 346 18.99 -0.29 7.44
CA LEU A 346 17.56 -0.40 7.20
C LEU A 346 17.15 -1.81 6.78
N ALA A 347 17.96 -2.48 5.96
CA ALA A 347 17.72 -3.84 5.52
C ALA A 347 17.74 -4.88 6.66
N ASN A 348 18.27 -4.52 7.83
CA ASN A 348 18.26 -5.35 9.04
C ASN A 348 17.10 -5.01 9.99
N VAL A 349 16.25 -4.04 9.64
CA VAL A 349 15.03 -3.73 10.37
C VAL A 349 13.88 -4.44 9.66
N SER A 350 13.24 -5.39 10.34
CA SER A 350 12.16 -6.22 9.76
C SER A 350 11.05 -5.40 9.10
N LEU A 351 10.73 -4.22 9.64
CA LEU A 351 9.72 -3.31 9.10
C LEU A 351 10.10 -2.74 7.71
N PHE A 352 11.40 -2.57 7.44
CA PHE A 352 11.89 -1.91 6.23
C PHE A 352 12.52 -2.87 5.21
N GLU A 353 12.91 -4.09 5.62
CA GLU A 353 13.67 -5.04 4.78
C GLU A 353 13.07 -5.17 3.38
N TYR A 354 11.77 -5.45 3.29
CA TYR A 354 11.07 -5.67 2.01
C TYR A 354 10.45 -4.40 1.42
N THR A 355 10.51 -3.26 2.11
CA THR A 355 10.14 -1.96 1.52
C THR A 355 11.23 -1.47 0.57
N ILE A 356 12.50 -1.72 0.92
CA ILE A 356 13.67 -1.28 0.14
C ILE A 356 14.32 -2.42 -0.66
N ARG A 357 13.68 -3.59 -0.73
CA ARG A 357 14.21 -4.78 -1.42
C ARG A 357 13.12 -5.45 -2.23
N THR A 358 13.44 -5.88 -3.43
CA THR A 358 12.55 -6.75 -4.21
C THR A 358 12.29 -8.05 -3.44
N SER A 359 11.03 -8.33 -3.12
CA SER A 359 10.66 -9.58 -2.46
C SER A 359 10.59 -10.71 -3.48
N GLN A 360 10.72 -11.94 -3.01
CA GLN A 360 10.54 -13.15 -3.81
C GLN A 360 9.83 -14.19 -2.95
N ALA A 361 8.76 -14.76 -3.46
CA ALA A 361 8.00 -15.83 -2.81
C ALA A 361 7.65 -16.89 -3.86
N ILE A 362 7.95 -18.15 -3.58
CA ILE A 362 7.60 -19.26 -4.47
C ILE A 362 6.27 -19.80 -3.96
N ASP A 363 5.19 -19.46 -4.66
CA ASP A 363 3.83 -19.66 -4.14
C ASP A 363 3.18 -20.93 -4.72
N VAL A 364 3.48 -21.25 -5.98
CA VAL A 364 2.88 -22.40 -6.68
C VAL A 364 3.98 -23.29 -7.25
N ILE A 365 3.88 -24.60 -7.02
CA ILE A 365 4.71 -25.62 -7.65
C ILE A 365 3.86 -26.80 -8.10
N SER A 366 4.07 -27.26 -9.33
CA SER A 366 3.32 -28.36 -9.94
C SER A 366 4.25 -29.30 -10.71
N GLY A 367 4.00 -30.62 -10.60
CA GLY A 367 4.74 -31.63 -11.33
C GLY A 367 4.40 -33.05 -10.86
N GLY A 368 4.38 -34.00 -11.79
CA GLY A 368 4.03 -35.40 -11.50
C GLY A 368 2.52 -35.64 -11.40
N THR A 369 2.08 -36.80 -11.90
CA THR A 369 0.68 -37.26 -11.80
C THR A 369 0.56 -38.67 -11.21
N LYS A 370 1.65 -39.44 -11.19
CA LYS A 370 1.69 -40.81 -10.71
C LYS A 370 3.07 -41.15 -10.16
N TYR A 371 3.12 -41.85 -9.03
CA TYR A 371 4.35 -42.15 -8.29
C TYR A 371 5.35 -43.07 -9.04
N ASN A 372 4.93 -43.76 -10.10
CA ASN A 372 5.78 -44.65 -10.89
C ASN A 372 6.07 -44.16 -12.33
N ALA A 373 5.79 -42.88 -12.60
CA ALA A 373 6.09 -42.25 -13.89
C ALA A 373 6.81 -40.92 -13.67
N LEU A 374 7.94 -40.73 -14.37
CA LEU A 374 8.67 -39.47 -14.36
C LEU A 374 7.89 -38.43 -15.17
N PRO A 375 7.58 -37.26 -14.59
CA PRO A 375 6.86 -36.23 -15.32
C PRO A 375 7.74 -35.62 -16.40
N TYR A 376 7.12 -35.36 -17.55
CA TYR A 376 7.77 -34.59 -18.62
C TYR A 376 8.03 -33.13 -18.20
N ASN A 377 7.11 -32.54 -17.44
CA ASN A 377 7.12 -31.13 -17.06
C ASN A 377 7.01 -30.95 -15.54
N ALA A 378 7.79 -30.01 -15.00
CA ALA A 378 7.58 -29.40 -13.70
C ALA A 378 7.58 -27.86 -13.83
N THR A 379 6.69 -27.18 -13.11
CA THR A 379 6.51 -25.72 -13.15
C THR A 379 6.48 -25.11 -11.77
N ALA A 380 6.95 -23.87 -11.65
CA ALA A 380 6.68 -23.03 -10.48
C ALA A 380 6.35 -21.60 -10.87
N VAL A 381 5.56 -20.92 -10.03
CA VAL A 381 5.28 -19.48 -10.12
C VAL A 381 5.89 -18.79 -8.91
N ILE A 382 6.64 -17.73 -9.18
CA ILE A 382 7.34 -16.93 -8.18
C ILE A 382 6.77 -15.52 -8.23
N ASN A 383 6.25 -15.05 -7.11
CA ASN A 383 5.76 -13.70 -6.95
C ASN A 383 6.88 -12.74 -6.52
N HIS A 384 6.85 -11.53 -7.05
CA HIS A 384 7.78 -10.46 -6.71
C HIS A 384 7.03 -9.15 -6.45
N ARG A 385 7.36 -8.49 -5.32
CA ARG A 385 7.14 -7.04 -5.17
C ARG A 385 8.44 -6.33 -5.49
N ILE A 386 8.51 -5.62 -6.61
CA ILE A 386 9.70 -4.97 -7.17
C ILE A 386 10.00 -3.66 -6.42
N ALA A 387 11.20 -3.52 -5.87
CA ALA A 387 11.62 -2.29 -5.17
C ALA A 387 11.69 -1.07 -6.11
N VAL A 388 11.43 0.12 -5.56
CA VAL A 388 11.66 1.39 -6.27
C VAL A 388 13.16 1.49 -6.58
N GLY A 389 13.50 1.40 -7.86
CA GLY A 389 14.88 1.32 -8.37
C GLY A 389 15.20 0.03 -9.12
N ASP A 390 14.38 -1.01 -8.94
CA ASP A 390 14.41 -2.24 -9.74
C ASP A 390 13.31 -2.22 -10.82
N ASN A 391 13.37 -3.18 -11.75
CA ASN A 391 12.40 -3.37 -12.82
C ASN A 391 12.30 -4.86 -13.22
N GLU A 392 11.49 -5.17 -14.23
CA GLU A 392 11.36 -6.53 -14.78
C GLU A 392 12.71 -7.16 -15.17
N ASP A 393 13.61 -6.40 -15.80
CA ASP A 393 14.92 -6.91 -16.23
C ASP A 393 15.78 -7.37 -15.05
N THR A 394 15.70 -6.69 -13.89
CA THR A 394 16.39 -7.12 -12.67
C THR A 394 15.91 -8.50 -12.22
N VAL A 395 14.60 -8.76 -12.27
CA VAL A 395 14.01 -10.05 -11.88
C VAL A 395 14.36 -11.15 -12.89
N LEU A 396 14.20 -10.87 -14.18
CA LEU A 396 14.52 -11.81 -15.26
C LEU A 396 16.01 -12.17 -15.29
N SER A 397 16.90 -11.19 -15.11
CA SER A 397 18.36 -11.41 -15.10
C SER A 397 18.76 -12.41 -14.01
N LYS A 398 18.12 -12.33 -12.84
CA LYS A 398 18.35 -13.27 -11.75
C LYS A 398 17.80 -14.66 -12.06
N ALA A 399 16.59 -14.76 -12.62
CA ALA A 399 16.01 -16.05 -13.00
C ALA A 399 16.85 -16.74 -14.07
N VAL A 400 17.35 -15.97 -15.04
CA VAL A 400 18.30 -16.42 -16.07
C VAL A 400 19.60 -16.89 -15.43
N LYS A 401 20.19 -16.14 -14.50
CA LYS A 401 21.43 -16.54 -13.80
C LYS A 401 21.32 -17.95 -13.21
N HIS A 402 20.25 -18.23 -12.45
CA HIS A 402 20.08 -19.54 -11.79
C HIS A 402 19.67 -20.64 -12.77
N SER A 403 18.76 -20.36 -13.70
CA SER A 403 18.33 -21.34 -14.71
C SER A 403 19.44 -21.71 -15.70
N LYS A 404 20.30 -20.75 -16.06
CA LYS A 404 21.41 -20.95 -17.00
C LYS A 404 22.47 -21.91 -16.46
N THR A 405 22.76 -21.86 -15.16
CA THR A 405 23.66 -22.82 -14.51
C THR A 405 23.15 -24.25 -14.69
N VAL A 406 21.88 -24.48 -14.32
CA VAL A 406 21.24 -25.80 -14.45
C VAL A 406 21.13 -26.24 -15.91
N ALA A 407 20.83 -25.30 -16.82
CA ALA A 407 20.75 -25.56 -18.25
C ALA A 407 22.07 -26.09 -18.82
N ILE A 408 23.18 -25.43 -18.49
CA ILE A 408 24.52 -25.81 -18.97
C ILE A 408 24.94 -27.17 -18.40
N GLU A 409 24.82 -27.36 -17.08
CA GLU A 409 25.26 -28.59 -16.41
C GLU A 409 24.45 -29.83 -16.84
N SER A 410 23.18 -29.63 -17.19
CA SER A 410 22.27 -30.72 -17.59
C SER A 410 22.09 -30.81 -19.11
N ASN A 411 22.81 -29.99 -19.88
CA ASN A 411 22.72 -29.88 -21.34
C ASN A 411 21.27 -29.69 -21.82
N LEU A 412 20.56 -28.70 -21.27
CA LEU A 412 19.20 -28.28 -21.62
C LEU A 412 19.23 -26.97 -22.42
N GLY A 413 18.16 -26.70 -23.18
CA GLY A 413 17.92 -25.35 -23.69
C GLY A 413 17.42 -24.38 -22.62
N LEU A 414 17.43 -23.09 -22.92
CA LEU A 414 16.91 -22.02 -22.07
C LEU A 414 16.21 -20.96 -22.93
N LEU A 415 14.92 -20.75 -22.66
CA LEU A 415 14.09 -19.71 -23.28
C LEU A 415 13.64 -18.69 -22.23
N VAL A 416 13.58 -17.41 -22.61
CA VAL A 416 13.04 -16.33 -21.78
C VAL A 416 12.04 -15.54 -22.61
N ASN A 417 10.77 -15.51 -22.20
CA ASN A 417 9.68 -14.90 -22.96
C ASN A 417 9.73 -15.34 -24.44
N ASP A 418 9.87 -16.66 -24.62
CA ASP A 418 10.01 -17.38 -25.90
C ASP A 418 11.25 -17.02 -26.77
N LYS A 419 12.14 -16.15 -26.28
CA LYS A 419 13.45 -15.90 -26.91
C LYS A 419 14.46 -16.97 -26.49
N VAL A 420 15.12 -17.57 -27.47
CA VAL A 420 16.14 -18.61 -27.24
C VAL A 420 17.44 -17.96 -26.75
N LEU A 421 17.90 -18.37 -25.57
CA LEU A 421 19.23 -18.03 -25.03
C LEU A 421 20.21 -19.21 -25.16
N ILE A 422 19.70 -20.44 -25.03
CA ILE A 422 20.42 -21.69 -25.27
C ILE A 422 19.48 -22.58 -26.07
N GLU A 423 19.95 -23.11 -27.20
CA GLU A 423 19.15 -23.96 -28.08
C GLU A 423 18.59 -25.19 -27.32
N PRO A 424 17.28 -25.50 -27.46
CA PRO A 424 16.70 -26.74 -26.95
C PRO A 424 17.48 -27.97 -27.39
N THR A 425 17.63 -28.93 -26.47
CA THR A 425 18.33 -30.19 -26.75
C THR A 425 17.38 -31.38 -26.61
N LYS A 426 17.87 -32.58 -26.94
CA LYS A 426 17.15 -33.84 -26.66
C LYS A 426 16.89 -34.08 -25.17
N ASN A 427 17.66 -33.45 -24.29
CA ASN A 427 17.51 -33.58 -22.84
C ASN A 427 16.42 -32.65 -22.30
N GLY A 428 15.93 -31.71 -23.12
CA GLY A 428 14.83 -30.82 -22.76
C GLY A 428 15.20 -29.34 -22.79
N VAL A 429 14.38 -28.55 -22.09
CA VAL A 429 14.41 -27.08 -22.14
C VAL A 429 13.83 -26.49 -20.86
N ILE A 430 14.48 -25.43 -20.37
CA ILE A 430 13.94 -24.56 -19.33
C ILE A 430 13.30 -23.34 -19.99
N LYS A 431 12.11 -22.94 -19.56
CA LYS A 431 11.42 -21.74 -20.03
C LYS A 431 11.14 -20.82 -18.85
N ILE A 432 11.49 -19.56 -19.00
CA ILE A 432 11.16 -18.49 -18.08
C ILE A 432 10.13 -17.60 -18.77
N ARG A 433 9.02 -17.31 -18.10
CA ARG A 433 7.93 -16.48 -18.64
C ARG A 433 7.45 -15.48 -17.61
N THR A 434 7.35 -14.22 -18.00
CA THR A 434 6.57 -13.22 -17.26
C THR A 434 5.09 -13.52 -17.47
N LEU A 435 4.37 -13.85 -16.39
CA LEU A 435 2.92 -14.08 -16.44
C LEU A 435 2.16 -12.77 -16.36
N TYR A 436 2.58 -11.91 -15.44
CA TYR A 436 2.01 -10.59 -15.22
C TYR A 436 3.09 -9.63 -14.76
N TYR A 437 3.01 -8.37 -15.18
CA TYR A 437 3.94 -7.32 -14.80
C TYR A 437 3.22 -5.99 -14.60
N LEU A 438 3.47 -5.38 -13.45
CA LEU A 438 3.12 -4.01 -13.10
C LEU A 438 4.42 -3.26 -12.76
N PRO A 439 4.79 -2.20 -13.48
CA PRO A 439 5.95 -1.40 -13.11
C PRO A 439 5.74 -0.73 -11.76
N VAL A 440 6.84 -0.28 -11.14
CA VAL A 440 6.80 0.59 -9.96
C VAL A 440 5.92 1.81 -10.25
N ALA A 441 5.09 2.20 -9.28
CA ALA A 441 4.18 3.32 -9.47
C ALA A 441 4.98 4.63 -9.71
N PRO A 442 4.46 5.55 -10.55
CA PRO A 442 5.04 6.89 -10.66
C PRO A 442 5.15 7.55 -9.29
N ILE A 443 6.29 8.19 -9.03
CA ILE A 443 6.54 8.86 -7.76
C ILE A 443 5.78 10.18 -7.75
N THR A 444 4.89 10.33 -6.78
CA THR A 444 4.12 11.56 -6.57
C THR A 444 5.06 12.69 -6.11
N PRO A 445 4.97 13.89 -6.72
CA PRO A 445 5.70 15.06 -6.26
C PRO A 445 5.44 15.39 -4.79
N ILE A 446 6.48 15.89 -4.12
CA ILE A 446 6.46 16.28 -2.71
C ILE A 446 7.01 17.69 -2.54
N PHE A 447 6.63 18.33 -1.44
CA PHE A 447 7.02 19.70 -1.07
C PHE A 447 6.55 20.81 -2.03
N ASP A 448 5.63 20.50 -2.94
CA ASP A 448 4.92 21.49 -3.75
C ASP A 448 3.60 21.95 -3.08
N ASP A 449 2.84 22.81 -3.75
CA ASP A 449 1.62 23.40 -3.19
C ASP A 449 0.56 22.37 -2.79
N ILE A 450 0.42 21.28 -3.56
CA ILE A 450 -0.57 20.24 -3.29
C ILE A 450 -0.14 19.40 -2.08
N TRP A 451 1.13 18.98 -2.03
CA TRP A 451 1.71 18.32 -0.87
C TRP A 451 1.59 19.18 0.39
N ASN A 452 1.98 20.46 0.30
CA ASN A 452 1.97 21.39 1.43
C ASN A 452 0.55 21.64 1.93
N ARG A 453 -0.45 21.70 1.03
CA ARG A 453 -1.85 21.83 1.41
C ARG A 453 -2.37 20.59 2.16
N LEU A 454 -2.10 19.39 1.65
CA LEU A 454 -2.52 18.14 2.31
C LEU A 454 -1.81 17.96 3.66
N THR A 455 -0.48 18.05 3.67
CA THR A 455 0.32 17.79 4.88
C THR A 455 0.16 18.89 5.93
N GLY A 456 -0.03 20.15 5.52
CA GLY A 456 -0.36 21.24 6.42
C GLY A 456 -1.74 21.07 7.08
N PHE A 457 -2.70 20.54 6.33
CA PHE A 457 -4.01 20.18 6.86
C PHE A 457 -3.93 18.99 7.82
N MET A 458 -3.21 17.92 7.45
CA MET A 458 -2.93 16.78 8.33
C MET A 458 -2.29 17.23 9.64
N ARG A 459 -1.30 18.13 9.56
CA ARG A 459 -0.63 18.69 10.73
C ARG A 459 -1.62 19.40 11.65
N ASN A 460 -2.41 20.32 11.10
CA ASN A 460 -3.40 21.06 11.87
C ASN A 460 -4.44 20.12 12.49
N PHE A 461 -4.98 19.18 11.72
CA PHE A 461 -5.99 18.23 12.18
C PHE A 461 -5.49 17.40 13.38
N TYR A 462 -4.34 16.75 13.27
CA TYR A 462 -3.86 15.92 14.38
C TYR A 462 -3.33 16.76 15.55
N GLU A 463 -2.54 17.81 15.30
CA GLU A 463 -1.90 18.58 16.38
C GLU A 463 -2.87 19.46 17.16
N ARG A 464 -3.94 19.94 16.53
CA ARG A 464 -4.86 20.91 17.14
C ARG A 464 -6.26 20.36 17.40
N GLU A 465 -6.78 19.50 16.53
CA GLU A 465 -8.15 18.99 16.65
C GLU A 465 -8.19 17.66 17.40
N VAL A 466 -7.38 16.68 17.00
CA VAL A 466 -7.44 15.33 17.58
C VAL A 466 -6.65 15.24 18.89
N PHE A 467 -5.44 15.81 18.94
CA PHE A 467 -4.54 15.67 20.08
C PHE A 467 -3.94 17.01 20.55
N PRO A 468 -4.77 17.99 20.95
CA PRO A 468 -4.30 19.29 21.40
C PRO A 468 -3.28 19.16 22.55
N GLY A 469 -2.10 19.74 22.36
CA GLY A 469 -1.02 19.75 23.35
C GLY A 469 -0.19 18.46 23.46
N LYS A 470 -0.52 17.41 22.70
CA LYS A 470 0.20 16.11 22.78
C LYS A 470 1.61 16.15 22.18
N PHE A 471 1.81 16.97 21.15
CA PHE A 471 3.04 16.98 20.34
C PHE A 471 4.06 18.05 20.73
N ILE A 472 3.95 18.63 21.93
CA ILE A 472 4.88 19.65 22.43
C ILE A 472 6.30 19.08 22.59
N ASP A 473 6.41 17.91 23.24
CA ASP A 473 7.70 17.25 23.50
C ASP A 473 8.01 16.10 22.54
N THR A 474 7.02 15.72 21.74
CA THR A 474 7.01 14.56 20.85
C THR A 474 6.60 15.00 19.45
N PRO A 475 7.49 15.00 18.44
CA PRO A 475 7.15 15.48 17.12
C PRO A 475 6.12 14.56 16.44
N TYR A 476 5.14 15.18 15.77
CA TYR A 476 4.32 14.55 14.74
C TYR A 476 5.01 14.78 13.39
N ILE A 477 5.63 13.72 12.86
CA ILE A 477 6.49 13.77 11.68
C ILE A 477 5.69 13.28 10.49
N ILE A 478 5.24 14.22 9.65
CA ILE A 478 4.57 13.90 8.39
C ILE A 478 5.63 13.64 7.33
N THR A 479 5.51 12.51 6.62
CA THR A 479 6.60 12.04 5.79
C THR A 479 6.12 11.21 4.61
N PRO A 480 6.73 11.38 3.42
CA PRO A 480 6.43 10.52 2.29
C PRO A 480 6.96 9.11 2.56
N THR A 481 6.32 8.10 1.98
CA THR A 481 6.77 6.72 2.10
C THR A 481 6.38 5.88 0.89
N THR A 482 6.81 4.63 0.90
CA THR A 482 6.48 3.63 -0.13
C THR A 482 5.75 2.46 0.52
N MET A 483 4.69 1.98 -0.11
CA MET A 483 4.01 0.75 0.31
C MET A 483 4.40 -0.45 -0.58
N GLN A 484 4.31 -1.66 -0.01
CA GLN A 484 4.68 -2.88 -0.70
C GLN A 484 3.53 -3.46 -1.55
N GLY A 485 2.29 -3.24 -1.12
CA GLY A 485 1.08 -3.59 -1.86
C GLY A 485 0.81 -2.63 -3.02
N ASN A 486 -0.21 -2.96 -3.80
CA ASN A 486 -0.71 -2.11 -4.88
C ASN A 486 -2.22 -1.96 -4.71
N THR A 487 -2.71 -0.72 -4.66
CA THR A 487 -4.14 -0.41 -4.64
C THR A 487 -4.66 -0.20 -6.07
N ASP A 488 -5.96 0.09 -6.17
CA ASP A 488 -6.63 0.45 -7.42
C ASP A 488 -6.02 1.66 -8.16
N THR A 489 -5.27 2.51 -7.47
CA THR A 489 -4.56 3.66 -8.05
C THR A 489 -3.69 3.32 -9.26
N ARG A 490 -3.23 2.06 -9.42
CA ARG A 490 -2.54 1.57 -10.63
C ARG A 490 -3.29 1.89 -11.93
N HIS A 491 -4.61 1.96 -11.85
CA HIS A 491 -5.47 2.27 -13.00
C HIS A 491 -5.63 3.78 -13.25
N TYR A 492 -5.30 4.62 -12.27
CA TYR A 492 -5.59 6.05 -12.25
C TYR A 492 -4.37 6.94 -12.52
N TRP A 493 -3.18 6.37 -12.75
CA TRP A 493 -1.92 7.13 -12.97
C TRP A 493 -1.98 8.17 -14.11
N LYS A 494 -2.90 8.02 -15.07
CA LYS A 494 -3.08 8.98 -16.18
C LYS A 494 -3.89 10.22 -15.79
N LEU A 495 -4.62 10.17 -14.67
CA LEU A 495 -5.57 11.21 -14.26
C LEU A 495 -4.94 12.31 -13.41
N SER A 496 -3.86 12.00 -12.69
CA SER A 496 -3.13 12.98 -11.88
C SER A 496 -1.70 12.53 -11.67
N THR A 497 -0.80 13.50 -11.56
CA THR A 497 0.56 13.26 -11.04
C THR A 497 0.63 13.24 -9.51
N HIS A 498 -0.43 13.66 -8.82
CA HIS A 498 -0.53 13.75 -7.35
C HIS A 498 -1.44 12.67 -6.79
N ILE A 499 -0.86 11.49 -6.47
CA ILE A 499 -1.63 10.34 -5.97
C ILE A 499 -1.11 9.93 -4.59
N TYR A 500 -1.90 10.20 -3.56
CA TYR A 500 -1.57 9.91 -2.17
C TYR A 500 -2.40 8.74 -1.64
N ARG A 501 -1.75 7.78 -0.99
CA ARG A 501 -2.38 6.57 -0.44
C ARG A 501 -2.27 6.57 1.07
N SER A 502 -3.26 7.13 1.72
CA SER A 502 -3.24 7.33 3.17
C SER A 502 -4.64 7.53 3.69
N GLN A 503 -4.91 6.96 4.86
CA GLN A 503 -6.20 7.07 5.50
C GLN A 503 -6.08 7.79 6.84
N PRO A 504 -7.02 8.71 7.15
CA PRO A 504 -7.14 9.25 8.50
C PRO A 504 -7.42 8.13 9.51
N GLY A 505 -6.93 8.27 10.73
CA GLY A 505 -7.10 7.27 11.77
C GLY A 505 -5.81 6.88 12.47
N ILE A 506 -5.97 6.20 13.60
CA ILE A 506 -4.90 5.79 14.51
C ILE A 506 -4.72 4.27 14.60
N THR A 507 -5.66 3.50 14.03
CA THR A 507 -5.57 2.04 14.03
C THR A 507 -4.34 1.64 13.23
N ASN A 508 -3.42 0.95 13.89
CA ASN A 508 -2.24 0.40 13.26
C ASN A 508 -2.66 -0.71 12.28
N LEU A 509 -2.24 -0.62 11.02
CA LEU A 509 -2.53 -1.63 9.98
C LEU A 509 -2.10 -3.04 10.41
N PHE A 510 -1.03 -3.16 11.20
CA PHE A 510 -0.53 -4.44 11.70
C PHE A 510 -1.37 -5.01 12.85
N GLU A 511 -2.20 -4.20 13.50
CA GLU A 511 -3.08 -4.62 14.59
C GLU A 511 -4.51 -4.84 14.09
N ALA A 512 -4.92 -4.18 13.00
CA ALA A 512 -6.26 -4.26 12.42
C ALA A 512 -6.66 -5.64 11.84
N HIS A 513 -5.71 -6.57 11.70
CA HIS A 513 -5.90 -7.89 11.10
C HIS A 513 -6.53 -7.85 9.69
N MET A 514 -6.13 -6.88 8.85
CA MET A 514 -6.55 -6.84 7.43
C MET A 514 -6.25 -8.18 6.75
N HIS A 515 -7.18 -8.64 5.93
CA HIS A 515 -7.21 -9.95 5.27
C HIS A 515 -7.20 -11.17 6.22
N GLY A 516 -7.07 -10.96 7.53
CA GLY A 516 -7.08 -11.99 8.56
C GLY A 516 -8.47 -12.16 9.20
N THR A 517 -8.52 -13.08 10.16
CA THR A 517 -9.67 -13.29 11.06
C THR A 517 -9.70 -12.22 12.14
N ASN A 518 -10.90 -11.84 12.61
CA ASN A 518 -11.08 -10.79 13.62
C ASN A 518 -10.57 -9.42 13.16
N GLU A 519 -10.76 -9.10 11.88
CA GLU A 519 -10.54 -7.75 11.36
C GLU A 519 -11.39 -6.74 12.15
N TYR A 520 -10.80 -5.59 12.45
CA TYR A 520 -11.48 -4.54 13.19
C TYR A 520 -11.00 -3.13 12.85
N VAL A 521 -11.81 -2.14 13.27
CA VAL A 521 -11.41 -0.74 13.33
C VAL A 521 -11.80 -0.13 14.68
N HIS A 522 -10.95 0.75 15.22
CA HIS A 522 -11.34 1.56 16.37
C HIS A 522 -12.34 2.62 15.93
N ILE A 523 -13.43 2.82 16.67
CA ILE A 523 -14.41 3.85 16.32
C ILE A 523 -13.77 5.25 16.28
N ASP A 524 -12.76 5.53 17.11
CA ASP A 524 -12.01 6.79 17.04
C ASP A 524 -11.36 7.01 15.67
N SER A 525 -10.83 5.95 15.04
CA SER A 525 -10.29 6.03 13.68
C SER A 525 -11.39 6.33 12.67
N HIS A 526 -12.54 5.68 12.76
CA HIS A 526 -13.66 5.94 11.84
C HIS A 526 -14.24 7.36 12.00
N LEU A 527 -14.34 7.87 13.22
CA LEU A 527 -14.71 9.27 13.48
C LEU A 527 -13.69 10.25 12.91
N GLN A 528 -12.39 9.94 13.02
CA GLN A 528 -11.34 10.75 12.42
C GLN A 528 -11.43 10.75 10.89
N VAL A 529 -11.78 9.65 10.23
CA VAL A 529 -12.06 9.63 8.78
C VAL A 529 -13.15 10.63 8.43
N ILE A 530 -14.30 10.58 9.11
CA ILE A 530 -15.42 11.47 8.85
C ILE A 530 -15.02 12.94 9.09
N ALA A 531 -14.43 13.23 10.26
CA ALA A 531 -14.06 14.59 10.64
C ALA A 531 -12.93 15.18 9.77
N PHE A 532 -11.98 14.36 9.35
CA PHE A 532 -10.90 14.77 8.46
C PHE A 532 -11.46 15.18 7.11
N TYR A 533 -12.24 14.30 6.45
CA TYR A 533 -12.77 14.60 5.12
C TYR A 533 -13.84 15.69 5.14
N TYR A 534 -14.65 15.79 6.20
CA TYR A 534 -15.58 16.92 6.40
C TYR A 534 -14.84 18.25 6.29
N ASN A 535 -13.75 18.40 7.05
CA ASN A 535 -12.97 19.63 7.06
C ASN A 535 -12.09 19.80 5.83
N TYR A 536 -11.49 18.73 5.31
CA TYR A 536 -10.59 18.80 4.18
C TYR A 536 -11.32 19.29 2.94
N ILE A 537 -12.51 18.72 2.68
CA ILE A 537 -13.38 19.13 1.58
C ILE A 537 -13.76 20.61 1.74
N LEU A 538 -14.29 21.02 2.90
CA LEU A 538 -14.72 22.40 3.12
C LEU A 538 -13.58 23.43 3.06
N ASN A 539 -12.32 23.03 3.31
CA ASN A 539 -11.17 23.94 3.21
C ASN A 539 -10.70 24.17 1.77
N ILE A 540 -10.86 23.16 0.89
CA ILE A 540 -10.24 23.20 -0.44
C ILE A 540 -11.26 23.21 -1.59
N CYS A 541 -12.53 22.98 -1.28
CA CYS A 541 -13.61 22.88 -2.24
C CYS A 541 -14.62 23.98 -2.09
#